data_AF-A0A4R0HK90-F1
#
_entry.id   AF-A0A4R0HK90-F1
#
_cell.length_a   1.000
_cell.length_b   1.000
_cell.length_c   1.000
_cell.angle_alpha   90.00
_cell.angle_beta   90.00
_cell.angle_gamma   90.00
#
_symmetry.space_group_name_H-M   'P 1'
#
loop_
_entity.id
_entity.type
_entity.pdbx_description
1 polymer ?
#
loop_
_entity_poly.entity_id
_entity_poly.type
_entity_poly.pdbx_seq_one_letter_code
_entity_poly.pdbx_strand_id
1 'polypeptide(L)'
;MKVVFLDRGWEDYLWWQANDRKLLKRINQLIEDIDRNGHDGIGKPEPLRHEFAGYWSRRINSEHRLVYRIADDGIHIIACHYHYGP
;
A
#
# COMPACT_ATOMS: atom_id res chain seq x y z
N MET A 1 4.66 -14.38 5.26
CA MET A 1 3.75 -13.25 5.03
C MET A 1 2.63 -13.64 4.08
N LYS A 2 1.36 -13.44 4.46
CA LYS A 2 0.24 -13.44 3.53
C LYS A 2 -0.05 -11.98 3.14
N VAL A 3 -0.16 -11.71 1.85
CA VAL A 3 -0.55 -10.40 1.33
C VAL A 3 -1.88 -10.58 0.62
N VAL A 4 -2.89 -9.80 1.02
CA VAL A 4 -4.24 -9.84 0.46
C VAL A 4 -4.47 -8.52 -0.26
N PHE A 5 -4.75 -8.56 -1.55
CA PHE A 5 -5.19 -7.37 -2.29
C PHE A 5 -6.72 -7.34 -2.33
N LEU A 6 -7.31 -6.18 -2.03
CA LEU A 6 -8.67 -5.89 -2.46
C LEU A 6 -8.66 -5.58 -3.96
N ASP A 7 -9.82 -5.71 -4.62
CA ASP A 7 -9.97 -5.58 -6.08
C ASP A 7 -9.25 -4.35 -6.63
N ARG A 8 -9.49 -3.17 -6.03
CA ARG A 8 -8.82 -1.92 -6.41
C ARG A 8 -7.30 -1.98 -6.26
N GLY A 9 -6.82 -2.49 -5.13
CA GLY A 9 -5.38 -2.64 -4.89
C GLY A 9 -4.73 -3.63 -5.86
N TRP A 10 -5.46 -4.66 -6.29
CA TRP A 10 -4.99 -5.62 -7.28
C TRP A 10 -4.89 -4.99 -8.67
N GLU A 11 -5.91 -4.25 -9.09
CA GLU A 11 -5.91 -3.51 -10.35
C GLU A 11 -4.77 -2.49 -10.40
N ASP A 12 -4.56 -1.73 -9.32
CA ASP A 12 -3.44 -0.80 -9.18
C ASP A 12 -2.09 -1.52 -9.37
N TYR A 13 -1.94 -2.66 -8.71
CA TYR A 13 -0.72 -3.45 -8.77
C TYR A 13 -0.43 -3.95 -10.19
N LEU A 14 -1.45 -4.47 -10.88
CA LEU A 14 -1.35 -4.90 -12.28
C LEU A 14 -1.05 -3.72 -13.22
N TRP A 15 -1.65 -2.55 -12.98
CA TRP A 15 -1.36 -1.36 -13.74
C TRP A 15 0.12 -0.96 -13.61
N TRP A 16 0.67 -0.97 -12.40
CA TRP A 16 2.09 -0.72 -12.18
C TRP A 16 2.99 -1.77 -12.84
N GLN A 17 2.57 -3.03 -12.88
CA GLN A 17 3.32 -4.07 -13.60
C GLN A 17 3.47 -3.77 -15.09
N ALA A 18 2.43 -3.21 -15.72
CA ALA A 18 2.42 -2.88 -17.13
C ALA A 18 3.06 -1.52 -17.46
N ASN A 19 2.96 -0.54 -16.55
CA ASN A 19 3.29 0.86 -16.88
C ASN A 19 4.58 1.38 -16.23
N ASP A 20 4.89 1.00 -14.98
CA ASP A 20 6.11 1.47 -14.31
C ASP A 20 6.66 0.43 -13.31
N ARG A 21 7.63 -0.35 -13.79
CA ARG A 21 8.33 -1.38 -13.01
C ARG A 21 9.17 -0.82 -11.86
N LYS A 22 9.57 0.46 -11.91
CA LYS A 22 10.34 1.11 -10.83
C LYS A 22 9.42 1.38 -9.64
N LEU A 23 8.21 1.90 -9.89
CA LEU A 23 7.23 2.10 -8.83
C LEU A 23 6.65 0.78 -8.31
N LEU A 24 6.48 -0.23 -9.17
CA LEU A 24 6.18 -1.60 -8.72
C LEU A 24 7.22 -2.12 -7.72
N LYS A 25 8.52 -1.96 -8.02
CA LYS A 25 9.59 -2.38 -7.11
C LYS A 25 9.51 -1.64 -5.77
N ARG A 26 9.18 -0.35 -5.80
CA ARG A 26 8.98 0.45 -4.58
C ARG A 26 7.80 -0.07 -3.75
N ILE A 27 6.69 -0.45 -4.38
CA ILE A 27 5.54 -1.05 -3.69
C ILE A 27 5.94 -2.35 -3.00
N ASN A 28 6.64 -3.25 -3.70
CA ASN A 28 7.11 -4.51 -3.11
C ASN A 28 8.04 -4.27 -1.91
N GLN A 29 8.96 -3.29 -1.99
CA GLN A 29 9.81 -2.90 -0.86
C GLN A 29 9.02 -2.41 0.34
N LEU A 30 7.95 -1.63 0.13
CA LEU A 30 7.08 -1.18 1.22
C LEU A 30 6.33 -2.37 1.85
N ILE A 31 5.84 -3.32 1.05
CA ILE A 31 5.15 -4.52 1.56
C ILE A 31 6.11 -5.37 2.41
N GLU A 32 7.33 -5.62 1.93
CA GLU A 32 8.36 -6.34 2.69
C GLU A 32 8.74 -5.61 3.98
N ASP A 33 8.78 -4.27 3.97
CA ASP A 33 9.06 -3.49 5.17
C ASP A 33 7.91 -3.53 6.17
N ILE A 34 6.65 -3.51 5.72
CA ILE A 34 5.47 -3.67 6.59
C ILE A 34 5.51 -5.04 7.29
N ASP A 35 5.91 -6.11 6.61
CA ASP A 35 6.03 -7.45 7.22
C ASP A 35 7.02 -7.46 8.40
N ARG A 36 8.11 -6.70 8.27
CA ARG A 36 9.21 -6.69 9.25
C ARG A 36 8.98 -5.69 10.37
N ASN A 37 8.47 -4.51 10.01
CA ASN A 37 8.45 -3.31 10.87
C ASN A 37 7.03 -2.83 11.19
N GLY A 38 5.99 -3.50 10.69
CA GLY A 38 4.60 -3.20 10.99
C GLY A 38 4.19 -1.80 10.55
N HIS A 39 3.94 -0.92 11.52
CA HIS A 39 3.54 0.47 11.31
C HIS A 39 4.70 1.48 11.33
N ASP A 40 5.94 1.00 11.41
CA ASP A 40 7.15 1.81 11.36
C ASP A 40 8.00 1.52 10.13
N GLY A 41 9.00 2.39 9.88
CA GLY A 41 10.00 2.18 8.82
C GLY A 41 9.81 3.07 7.60
N ILE A 42 10.03 2.53 6.41
CA ILE A 42 10.18 3.33 5.21
C ILE A 42 8.85 3.83 4.65
N GLY A 43 8.89 4.97 3.95
CA GLY A 43 7.72 5.54 3.30
C GLY A 43 6.87 6.43 4.21
N LYS A 44 7.38 6.88 5.36
CA LYS A 44 6.66 7.78 6.29
C LYS A 44 5.27 7.23 6.62
N PRO A 45 5.19 6.15 7.42
CA PRO A 45 3.91 5.57 7.82
C PRO A 45 3.05 6.60 8.54
N GLU A 46 1.81 6.75 8.09
CA GLU A 46 0.85 7.71 8.65
C GLU A 46 -0.50 6.98 8.88
N PRO A 47 -1.04 6.97 10.12
CA PRO A 47 -2.34 6.38 10.39
C PRO A 47 -3.44 7.26 9.77
N LEU A 48 -4.41 6.61 9.11
CA LEU A 48 -5.58 7.28 8.55
C LEU A 48 -6.66 7.50 9.61
N ARG A 49 -7.54 8.48 9.38
CA ARG A 49 -8.53 8.96 10.35
C ARG A 49 -9.97 8.75 9.85
N HIS A 50 -10.93 8.98 10.73
CA HIS A 50 -12.37 8.91 10.45
C HIS A 50 -12.81 7.55 9.90
N GLU A 51 -13.43 7.52 8.72
CA GLU A 51 -13.90 6.29 8.05
C GLU A 51 -12.76 5.31 7.72
N PHE A 52 -11.51 5.79 7.70
CA PHE A 52 -10.32 4.98 7.49
C PHE A 52 -9.52 4.73 8.79
N ALA A 53 -10.14 4.89 9.96
CA ALA A 53 -9.50 4.51 11.23
C ALA A 53 -9.10 3.02 11.20
N GLY A 54 -7.86 2.73 11.62
CA GLY A 54 -7.26 1.39 11.56
C GLY A 54 -6.53 1.07 10.24
N TYR A 55 -6.64 1.93 9.23
CA TYR A 55 -5.80 1.86 8.03
C TYR A 55 -4.59 2.77 8.15
N TRP A 56 -3.57 2.45 7.36
CA TRP A 56 -2.30 3.15 7.32
C TRP A 56 -1.93 3.46 5.88
N SER A 57 -1.21 4.57 5.71
CA SER A 57 -0.64 4.95 4.43
C SER A 57 0.89 5.02 4.49
N ARG A 58 1.55 4.63 3.39
CA ARG A 58 2.98 4.85 3.16
C ARG A 58 3.18 5.46 1.78
N ARG A 59 4.15 6.37 1.67
CA ARG A 59 4.54 7.07 0.45
C ARG A 59 5.28 6.13 -0.49
N ILE A 60 4.67 5.88 -1.65
CA ILE A 60 5.32 5.25 -2.80
C ILE A 60 6.24 6.29 -3.44
N ASN A 61 5.68 7.46 -3.77
CA ASN A 61 6.39 8.67 -4.21
C ASN A 61 5.71 9.91 -3.61
N SER A 62 5.90 11.10 -4.19
CA SER A 62 5.23 12.34 -3.75
C SER A 62 3.71 12.25 -3.87
N GLU A 63 3.19 11.56 -4.89
CA GLU A 63 1.79 11.54 -5.29
C GLU A 63 1.04 10.30 -4.75
N HIS A 64 1.55 9.10 -5.04
CA HIS A 64 0.88 7.85 -4.74
C HIS A 64 1.17 7.34 -3.33
N ARG A 65 0.19 6.63 -2.77
CA ARG A 65 0.26 6.01 -1.45
C ARG A 65 -0.08 4.54 -1.55
N LEU A 66 0.64 3.73 -0.78
CA LEU A 66 0.24 2.38 -0.43
C LEU A 66 -0.66 2.48 0.80
N VAL A 67 -1.93 2.13 0.65
CA VAL A 67 -2.91 2.09 1.75
C VAL A 67 -3.11 0.64 2.16
N TYR A 68 -2.90 0.36 3.44
CA TYR A 68 -2.91 -0.99 3.97
C TYR A 68 -3.52 -1.06 5.38
N ARG A 69 -3.83 -2.27 5.83
CA ARG A 69 -4.01 -2.60 7.25
C ARG A 69 -3.29 -3.92 7.56
N ILE A 70 -2.87 -4.10 8.80
CA ILE A 70 -2.35 -5.37 9.29
C ILE A 70 -3.52 -6.07 9.99
N ALA A 71 -3.86 -7.27 9.54
CA ALA A 71 -4.89 -8.12 10.11
C ALA A 71 -4.26 -9.44 10.60
N ASP A 72 -5.03 -10.21 11.37
CA ASP A 72 -4.54 -11.47 11.97
C ASP A 72 -4.03 -12.47 10.93
N ASP A 73 -4.59 -12.44 9.72
CA ASP A 73 -4.23 -13.35 8.64
C ASP A 73 -3.19 -12.76 7.67
N GLY A 74 -2.87 -11.46 7.72
CA GLY A 74 -1.83 -10.87 6.88
C GLY A 74 -1.95 -9.37 6.63
N ILE A 75 -1.19 -8.90 5.64
CA ILE A 75 -1.21 -7.50 5.21
C ILE A 75 -2.26 -7.33 4.11
N HIS A 76 -3.26 -6.51 4.38
CA HIS A 76 -4.31 -6.22 3.40
C HIS A 76 -3.95 -4.91 2.69
N ILE A 77 -3.85 -4.96 1.37
CA ILE A 77 -3.59 -3.80 0.50
C ILE A 77 -4.91 -3.34 -0.12
N ILE A 78 -5.27 -2.09 0.17
CA ILE A 78 -6.56 -1.49 -0.22
C ILE A 78 -6.39 -0.73 -1.54
N ALA A 79 -5.29 0.01 -1.66
CA ALA A 79 -4.91 0.76 -2.86
C ALA A 79 -3.39 0.96 -2.89
N CYS A 80 -2.81 1.03 -4.07
CA CYS A 80 -1.41 1.39 -4.27
C CYS A 80 -1.20 2.36 -5.45
N HIS A 81 -2.28 2.97 -5.92
CA HIS A 81 -2.27 4.06 -6.89
C HIS A 81 -3.20 5.17 -6.40
N TYR A 82 -2.77 6.43 -6.56
CA TYR A 82 -3.69 7.55 -6.35
C TYR A 82 -4.54 7.68 -7.60
N HIS A 83 -5.86 7.56 -7.45
CA HIS A 83 -6.78 7.92 -8.51
C HIS A 83 -7.34 9.28 -8.16
N TYR A 84 -7.16 10.27 -9.02
CA TYR A 84 -8.01 11.45 -8.98
C TYR A 84 -9.45 10.93 -9.14
N GLY A 85 -10.34 11.33 -8.22
CA GLY A 85 -11.76 11.06 -8.40
C GLY A 85 -12.26 11.66 -9.73
N PRO A 86 -13.42 11.20 -10.22
CA PRO A 86 -14.05 11.80 -11.41
C PRO A 86 -14.24 13.32 -11.27
#